data_AF-A0AAV5QX78-F1
#
_entry.id   AF-A0AAV5QX78-F1
#
_cell.length_a   1.000
_cell.length_b   1.000
_cell.length_c   1.000
_cell.angle_alpha   90.00
_cell.angle_beta   90.00
_cell.angle_gamma   90.00
#
_symmetry.space_group_name_H-M   'P 1'
#
loop_
_entity.id
_entity.type
_entity.pdbx_description
1 polymer ?
#
loop_
_entity_poly.entity_id
_entity_poly.type
_entity_poly.pdbx_seq_one_letter_code
_entity_poly.pdbx_strand_id
1 'polypeptide(L)'
;MIVPAFGIISHILSTYSKKPVFGAQSMIYAMATTIYGGSIRLATPMLYAIAFLFLFTMGGLTGVMLSNASLDVAFHDTYYVVGHFHYVLSMGAVFSILAGYYYW
;
A
#
# COMPACT_ATOMS: atom_id res chain seq x y z
N MET A 1 8.27 1.92 -9.88
CA MET A 1 7.69 0.59 -9.57
C MET A 1 6.35 0.65 -8.84
N ILE A 2 6.11 1.64 -7.96
CA ILE A 2 4.88 1.67 -7.14
C ILE A 2 3.64 2.27 -7.84
N VAL A 3 3.80 3.11 -8.86
CA VAL A 3 2.66 3.78 -9.52
C VAL A 3 1.69 2.77 -10.18
N PRO A 4 2.16 1.74 -10.92
CA PRO A 4 1.26 0.69 -11.43
C PRO A 4 0.57 -0.10 -10.32
N ALA A 5 1.26 -0.35 -9.20
CA ALA A 5 0.70 -1.06 -8.06
C ALA A 5 -0.55 -0.36 -7.53
N PHE A 6 -0.51 0.97 -7.35
CA PHE A 6 -1.66 1.74 -6.91
C PHE A 6 -2.84 1.67 -7.88
N GLY A 7 -2.59 1.62 -9.19
CA GLY A 7 -3.64 1.42 -10.19
C GLY A 7 -4.34 0.06 -10.07
N ILE A 8 -3.57 -1.01 -9.88
CA ILE A 8 -4.13 -2.36 -9.69
C ILE A 8 -4.97 -2.42 -8.42
N ILE A 9 -4.41 -1.94 -7.30
CA ILE A 9 -5.09 -1.97 -6.01
C ILE A 9 -6.37 -1.12 -6.03
N SER A 10 -6.39 0.03 -6.72
CA SER A 10 -7.60 0.87 -6.80
C SER A 10 -8.75 0.17 -7.52
N HIS A 11 -8.47 -0.55 -8.62
CA HIS A 11 -9.47 -1.35 -9.32
C HIS A 11 -10.04 -2.46 -8.44
N ILE A 12 -9.17 -3.18 -7.72
CA ILE A 12 -9.59 -4.27 -6.81
C ILE A 12 -10.47 -3.71 -5.69
N LEU A 13 -10.04 -2.63 -5.03
CA LEU A 13 -10.79 -2.01 -3.94
C LEU A 13 -12.17 -1.53 -4.43
N SER A 14 -12.25 -0.94 -5.62
CA SER A 14 -13.52 -0.50 -6.23
C SER A 14 -14.48 -1.68 -6.43
N THR A 15 -13.99 -2.74 -7.06
CA THR A 15 -14.78 -3.92 -7.43
C THR A 15 -15.26 -4.70 -6.21
N TYR A 16 -14.38 -4.94 -5.24
CA TYR A 16 -14.70 -5.75 -4.06
C TYR A 16 -15.35 -4.98 -2.92
N SER A 17 -15.27 -3.64 -2.91
CA SER A 17 -16.03 -2.77 -2.00
C SER A 17 -17.40 -2.34 -2.56
N LYS A 18 -17.63 -2.54 -3.87
CA LYS A 18 -18.80 -2.08 -4.63
C LYS A 18 -19.03 -0.56 -4.53
N LYS A 19 -17.94 0.20 -4.45
CA LYS A 19 -17.95 1.67 -4.31
C LYS A 19 -16.89 2.26 -5.24
N PRO A 20 -17.16 3.40 -5.90
CA PRO A 20 -16.14 4.08 -6.68
C PRO A 20 -15.01 4.54 -5.75
N VAL A 21 -13.79 4.54 -6.27
CA VAL A 21 -12.63 5.10 -5.56
C VAL A 21 -12.81 6.61 -5.44
N PHE A 22 -12.85 7.13 -4.21
CA PHE A 22 -13.03 8.56 -3.96
C PHE A 22 -11.79 9.35 -4.41
N GLY A 23 -11.96 10.31 -5.34
CA GLY A 23 -10.88 11.13 -5.88
C GLY A 23 -10.93 12.57 -5.39
N ALA A 24 -10.20 12.88 -4.32
CA ALA A 24 -9.85 14.26 -3.93
C ALA A 24 -8.73 14.35 -2.86
N GLN A 25 -8.51 13.31 -2.06
CA GLN A 25 -7.46 13.25 -1.02
C GLN A 25 -6.28 12.33 -1.43
N SER A 26 -5.23 12.31 -0.60
CA SER A 26 -4.06 11.43 -0.77
C SER A 26 -4.49 9.99 -1.10
N MET A 27 -3.81 9.38 -2.08
CA MET A 27 -4.24 8.12 -2.71
C MET A 27 -4.47 6.98 -1.70
N ILE A 28 -3.67 6.91 -0.64
CA ILE A 28 -3.82 5.91 0.44
C ILE A 28 -5.08 6.20 1.29
N TYR A 29 -5.35 7.47 1.61
CA TYR A 29 -6.55 7.85 2.34
C TYR A 29 -7.82 7.62 1.50
N ALA A 30 -7.76 7.94 0.21
CA ALA A 30 -8.80 7.61 -0.76
C ALA A 30 -9.08 6.11 -0.81
N MET A 31 -8.05 5.27 -0.82
CA MET A 31 -8.18 3.81 -0.82
C MET A 31 -8.76 3.27 0.50
N ALA A 32 -8.30 3.76 1.66
CA ALA A 32 -8.81 3.34 2.96
C ALA A 32 -10.29 3.72 3.16
N THR A 33 -10.67 4.94 2.74
CA THR A 33 -12.06 5.40 2.79
C THR A 33 -12.98 4.69 1.80
N THR A 34 -12.45 4.16 0.69
CA THR A 34 -13.22 3.34 -0.26
C THR A 34 -13.69 2.02 0.37
N ILE A 35 -12.92 1.47 1.32
CA ILE A 35 -13.30 0.27 2.09
C ILE A 35 -14.37 0.61 3.14
N TYR A 36 -14.30 1.80 3.73
CA TYR A 36 -15.18 2.21 4.82
C TYR A 36 -16.65 2.33 4.36
N GLY A 37 -17.55 1.61 5.04
CA GLY A 37 -18.98 1.59 4.72
C GLY A 37 -19.29 0.97 3.34
N GLY A 38 -18.41 0.11 2.81
CA GLY A 38 -18.67 -0.71 1.63
C GLY A 38 -19.09 -2.15 1.95
N SER A 39 -19.69 -2.83 0.99
CA SER A 39 -20.01 -4.26 1.10
C SER A 39 -18.81 -5.10 0.69
N ILE A 40 -17.86 -5.28 1.61
CA ILE A 40 -16.57 -5.92 1.32
C ILE A 40 -16.76 -7.42 1.04
N ARG A 41 -16.36 -7.88 -0.15
CA ARG A 41 -16.16 -9.30 -0.43
C ARG A 41 -14.69 -9.66 -0.26
N LEU A 42 -14.38 -10.44 0.77
CA LEU A 42 -13.03 -10.90 1.10
C LEU A 42 -12.57 -12.05 0.18
N ALA A 43 -12.41 -11.76 -1.12
CA ALA A 43 -11.75 -12.64 -2.06
C ALA A 43 -10.22 -12.49 -1.97
N THR A 44 -9.48 -13.44 -2.55
CA THR A 44 -8.01 -13.44 -2.57
C THR A 44 -7.40 -12.10 -3.02
N PRO A 45 -7.84 -11.43 -4.11
CA PRO A 45 -7.29 -10.13 -4.50
C PRO A 45 -7.52 -9.04 -3.46
N MET A 46 -8.67 -9.07 -2.78
CA MET A 46 -9.03 -8.09 -1.75
C MET A 46 -8.15 -8.23 -0.52
N LEU A 47 -7.78 -9.46 -0.14
CA LEU A 47 -6.85 -9.70 0.96
C LEU A 47 -5.45 -9.13 0.66
N TYR A 48 -4.94 -9.34 -0.56
CA TYR A 48 -3.67 -8.74 -0.98
C TYR A 48 -3.75 -7.21 -1.05
N ALA A 49 -4.88 -6.64 -1.47
CA ALA A 49 -5.10 -5.19 -1.47
C ALA A 49 -5.10 -4.58 -0.06
N ILE A 50 -5.76 -5.23 0.90
CA ILE A 50 -5.77 -4.79 2.30
C ILE A 50 -4.37 -4.91 2.90
N ALA A 51 -3.67 -6.03 2.67
CA ALA A 51 -2.31 -6.23 3.15
C ALA A 51 -1.32 -5.24 2.53
N PHE A 52 -1.47 -4.91 1.24
CA PHE A 52 -0.71 -3.86 0.57
C PHE A 52 -0.89 -2.51 1.28
N LEU A 53 -2.13 -2.09 1.54
CA LEU A 53 -2.40 -0.81 2.22
C LEU A 53 -1.75 -0.75 3.61
N PHE A 54 -1.86 -1.83 4.39
CA PHE A 54 -1.25 -1.90 5.72
C PHE A 54 0.27 -1.82 5.68
N LEU A 55 0.91 -2.71 4.92
CA LEU A 55 2.37 -2.79 4.83
C LEU A 55 2.99 -1.55 4.19
N PHE A 56 2.33 -0.99 3.17
CA PHE A 56 2.78 0.24 2.53
C PHE A 56 2.69 1.43 3.48
N THR A 57 1.65 1.48 4.33
CA THR A 57 1.55 2.53 5.36
C THR A 57 2.65 2.41 6.39
N MET A 58 2.96 1.19 6.87
CA MET A 58 4.09 0.96 7.79
C MET A 58 5.44 1.37 7.15
N GLY A 59 5.68 0.99 5.90
CA GLY A 59 6.89 1.41 5.16
C GLY A 59 6.94 2.92 4.93
N GLY A 60 5.79 3.57 4.70
CA GLY A 60 5.68 5.02 4.61
C GLY A 60 6.04 5.71 5.93
N LEU A 61 5.56 5.20 7.06
CA LEU A 61 5.86 5.74 8.39
C LEU A 61 7.35 5.65 8.72
N THR A 62 8.02 4.53 8.42
CA THR A 62 9.47 4.42 8.62
C THR A 62 10.26 5.35 7.68
N GLY A 63 9.74 5.61 6.48
CA GLY A 63 10.30 6.58 5.54
C GLY A 63 10.21 8.02 6.02
N VAL A 64 9.14 8.38 6.73
CA VAL A 64 9.01 9.71 7.37
C VAL A 64 10.04 9.87 8.49
N MET A 65 10.41 8.80 9.19
CA MET A 65 11.51 8.88 10.17
C MET A 65 12.87 9.05 9.48
N LEU A 66 13.11 8.34 8.37
CA LEU A 66 14.34 8.46 7.57
C LEU A 66 14.49 9.81 6.86
N SER A 67 13.39 10.55 6.65
CA SER A 67 13.47 11.90 6.07
C SER A 67 14.01 12.95 7.05
N ASN A 68 14.21 12.60 8.32
CA ASN A 68 14.82 13.46 9.32
C ASN A 68 16.35 13.29 9.33
N ALA A 69 17.09 14.32 8.92
CA ALA A 69 18.55 14.29 8.84
C ALA A 69 19.25 14.03 10.19
N SER A 70 18.67 14.44 11.32
CA SER A 70 19.23 14.15 12.65
C SER A 70 19.07 12.68 13.04
N LEU A 71 17.96 12.05 12.65
CA LEU A 71 17.73 10.62 12.90
C LEU A 71 18.48 9.75 11.90
N ASP A 72 18.68 10.22 10.67
CA ASP A 72 19.42 9.47 9.64
C ASP A 72 20.85 9.16 10.11
N VAL A 73 21.51 10.04 10.86
CA VAL A 73 22.84 9.76 11.46
C VAL A 73 22.85 8.45 12.27
N ALA A 74 21.75 8.10 12.93
CA ALA A 74 21.64 6.88 13.73
C ALA A 74 21.16 5.66 12.94
N PHE A 75 20.46 5.87 11.81
CA PHE A 75 19.83 4.80 11.04
C PHE A 75 20.52 4.50 9.71
N HIS A 76 21.41 5.36 9.24
CA HIS A 76 22.13 5.20 7.99
C HIS A 76 22.93 3.89 7.98
N ASP A 77 22.92 3.21 6.83
CA ASP A 77 23.58 1.90 6.63
C ASP A 77 23.19 0.78 7.62
N THR A 78 22.08 0.96 8.34
CA THR A 78 21.55 -0.08 9.22
C THR A 78 20.44 -0.89 8.57
N TYR A 79 20.07 -2.02 9.20
CA TYR A 79 18.91 -2.82 8.81
C TYR A 79 17.58 -2.05 8.86
N TYR A 80 17.53 -0.88 9.51
CA TYR A 80 16.35 -0.01 9.50
C TYR A 80 16.04 0.51 8.08
N VAL A 81 17.08 0.96 7.35
CA VAL A 81 16.96 1.43 5.96
C VAL A 81 16.59 0.28 5.04
N VAL A 82 17.23 -0.88 5.23
CA VAL A 82 16.90 -2.11 4.47
C VAL A 82 15.43 -2.48 4.66
N GLY A 83 14.94 -2.47 5.91
CA GLY A 83 13.55 -2.76 6.25
C GLY A 83 12.58 -1.79 5.56
N HIS A 84 12.84 -0.48 5.64
CA HIS A 84 12.03 0.54 4.97
C HIS A 84 11.86 0.25 3.47
N PHE A 85 12.96 0.01 2.75
CA PHE A 85 12.90 -0.29 1.32
C PHE A 85 12.19 -1.61 1.02
N HIS A 86 12.34 -2.64 1.84
CA HIS A 86 11.62 -3.91 1.63
C HIS A 86 10.11 -3.76 1.82
N TYR A 87 9.65 -2.97 2.80
CA TYR A 87 8.22 -2.69 2.97
C TYR A 87 7.63 -1.91 1.78
N VAL A 88 8.33 -0.90 1.27
CA VAL A 88 7.80 -0.01 0.22
C VAL A 88 7.98 -0.58 -1.19
N LEU A 89 9.16 -1.14 -1.51
CA LEU A 89 9.48 -1.64 -2.84
C LEU A 89 9.10 -3.10 -3.01
N SER A 90 9.65 -3.99 -2.18
CA SER A 90 9.46 -5.44 -2.35
C SER A 90 8.02 -5.86 -2.04
N MET A 91 7.54 -5.57 -0.83
CA MET A 91 6.19 -5.96 -0.42
C MET A 91 5.13 -5.18 -1.21
N GLY A 92 5.37 -3.90 -1.51
CA GLY A 92 4.49 -3.09 -2.36
C GLY A 92 4.33 -3.66 -3.77
N ALA A 93 5.45 -3.98 -4.45
CA ALA A 93 5.40 -4.55 -5.79
C ALA A 93 4.82 -5.98 -5.80
N VAL A 94 5.34 -6.87 -4.95
CA VAL A 94 4.94 -8.28 -4.93
C VAL A 94 3.45 -8.45 -4.60
N PHE A 95 2.94 -7.75 -3.59
CA PHE A 95 1.52 -7.87 -3.23
C PHE A 95 0.61 -7.30 -4.32
N SER A 96 1.03 -6.22 -5.00
CA SER A 96 0.25 -5.68 -6.11
C SER A 96 0.22 -6.60 -7.34
N ILE A 97 1.34 -7.28 -7.63
CA ILE A 97 1.43 -8.26 -8.73
C ILE A 97 0.56 -9.48 -8.41
N LEU A 98 0.64 -10.01 -7.19
CA LEU A 98 -0.19 -11.14 -6.76
C LEU A 98 -1.68 -10.74 -6.75
N ALA A 99 -2.02 -9.55 -6.24
CA ALA A 99 -3.39 -9.04 -6.27
C ALA A 99 -3.91 -8.95 -7.72
N GLY A 100 -3.10 -8.44 -8.64
CA GLY A 100 -3.42 -8.38 -10.06
C GLY A 100 -3.59 -9.77 -10.69
N TYR A 101 -2.68 -10.70 -10.43
CA TYR A 101 -2.73 -12.06 -10.96
C TYR A 101 -3.96 -12.85 -10.49
N TYR A 102 -4.42 -12.63 -9.27
CA TYR A 102 -5.67 -13.26 -8.79
C TYR A 102 -6.93 -12.50 -9.21
N TYR A 103 -6.79 -11.28 -9.74
CA TYR A 103 -7.91 -10.42 -10.11
C TYR A 103 -8.29 -10.54 -11.60
N TRP A 104 -7.29 -10.63 -12.47
CA TRP A 104 -7.42 -10.84 -13.91
C TRP A 104 -7.12 -12.29 -14.26
#